data_AF-A0AAX3QP25-F1
#
_entry.id   AF-A0AAX3QP25-F1
#
_cell.length_a   1.000
_cell.length_b   1.000
_cell.length_c   1.000
_cell.angle_alpha   90.00
_cell.angle_beta   90.00
_cell.angle_gamma   90.00
#
_symmetry.space_group_name_H-M   'P 1'
#
loop_
_entity.id
_entity.type
_entity.pdbx_description
1 polymer ?
#
loop_
_entity_poly.entity_id
_entity_poly.type
_entity_poly.pdbx_seq_one_letter_code
_entity_poly.pdbx_strand_id
1 'polypeptide(L)' 'MCACKGTGVIQNDIGTGMYQFGPCICEAGNRSPEEVDRKRHAVMARLREIHQLQLEGKWNGEVRNSRTA' A
#
# COMPACT_ATOMS: atom_id res chain seq x y z
N MET A 1 11.17 -10.24 9.76
CA MET A 1 11.53 -8.91 10.30
C MET A 1 10.31 -8.02 10.25
N CYS A 2 10.05 -7.20 11.27
CA CYS A 2 8.93 -6.24 11.21
C CYS A 2 9.38 -4.91 10.61
N ALA A 3 8.45 -4.13 10.05
CA ALA A 3 8.76 -2.82 9.48
C ALA A 3 9.17 -1.76 10.52
N CYS A 4 9.12 -2.09 11.82
CA CYS A 4 9.60 -1.25 12.90
C CYS A 4 10.61 -2.02 13.77
N LYS A 5 11.50 -1.28 14.45
CA LYS A 5 12.44 -1.83 15.45
C LYS A 5 11.81 -1.90 16.85
N GLY A 6 10.64 -2.53 16.97
CA GLY A 6 9.97 -2.79 18.26
C GLY A 6 9.29 -1.60 18.95
N THR A 7 9.54 -0.36 18.52
CA THR A 7 9.02 0.87 19.17
C THR A 7 7.76 1.47 18.53
N GLY A 8 7.18 0.83 17.50
CA GLY A 8 6.03 1.39 16.76
C GLY A 8 6.39 2.60 15.88
N VAL A 9 7.68 2.84 15.67
CA VAL A 9 8.16 3.86 14.74
C VAL A 9 8.50 3.16 13.42
N ILE A 10 7.71 3.43 12.39
CA ILE A 10 7.97 2.94 11.03
C ILE A 10 8.84 3.99 10.34
N GLN A 11 10.06 3.60 10.00
CA GLN A 11 10.94 4.42 9.18
C GLN A 11 10.50 4.23 7.73
N ASN A 12 10.01 5.29 7.09
CA ASN A 12 9.69 5.24 5.66
C ASN A 12 10.91 5.71 4.88
N ASP A 13 11.41 4.86 3.98
CA ASP A 13 12.61 5.09 3.18
C ASP A 13 12.41 6.13 2.05
N ILE A 14 11.50 7.09 2.23
CA ILE A 14 11.10 8.12 1.25
C ILE A 14 12.19 9.22 1.12
N GLY A 15 13.47 8.88 1.30
CA GLY A 15 14.62 9.77 1.04
C GLY A 15 14.75 11.03 1.92
N THR A 16 13.74 11.38 2.72
CA THR A 16 13.71 12.59 3.58
C THR A 16 13.72 12.27 5.09
N GLY A 17 13.95 11.02 5.48
CA GLY A 17 14.03 10.63 6.90
C GLY A 17 12.70 10.78 7.65
N MET A 18 11.57 10.59 6.96
CA MET A 18 10.25 10.70 7.57
C MET A 18 9.93 9.45 8.39
N TYR A 19 9.60 9.67 9.66
CA TYR A 19 9.10 8.64 10.57
C TYR A 19 7.58 8.70 10.64
N GLN A 20 6.92 7.56 10.53
CA GLN A 20 5.49 7.44 10.71
C GLN A 20 5.24 6.66 12.02
N PHE A 21 4.56 7.30 12.96
CA PHE A 21 4.10 6.62 14.18
C PHE A 21 2.88 5.77 13.82
N GLY A 22 2.95 4.47 14.07
CA GLY A 22 1.88 3.54 13.74
C GLY A 22 2.10 2.15 14.33
N PRO A 23 1.05 1.30 14.37
CA PRO A 23 1.20 -0.09 14.78
C PRO A 23 2.26 -0.77 13.92
N CYS A 24 3.20 -1.46 14.56
CA CYS A 24 4.27 -2.15 13.87
C CYS A 24 3.72 -3.18 12.90
N ILE A 25 4.03 -3.05 11.60
CA ILE A 25 3.52 -3.96 10.59
C ILE A 25 4.56 -5.05 10.32
N CYS A 26 4.41 -6.19 11.00
CA CYS A 26 5.34 -7.31 10.85
C CYS A 26 5.24 -8.00 9.49
N GLU A 27 4.03 -8.10 8.93
CA GLU A 27 3.81 -8.64 7.59
C GLU A 27 4.48 -7.81 6.48
N ALA A 28 4.67 -6.51 6.70
CA ALA A 28 5.31 -5.63 5.72
C ALA A 28 6.82 -5.82 5.68
N GLY A 29 7.46 -6.07 6.82
CA GLY A 29 8.92 -6.28 6.89
C GLY A 29 9.40 -7.67 6.44
N ASN A 30 8.46 -8.59 6.19
CA ASN A 30 8.76 -9.94 5.64
C ASN A 30 8.65 -10.02 4.11
N ARG A 31 8.16 -8.98 3.44
CA ARG A 31 7.97 -8.97 1.98
C ARG A 31 9.21 -8.45 1.29
N SER A 32 9.59 -9.05 0.17
CA SER A 32 10.72 -8.54 -0.61
C SER A 32 10.34 -7.25 -1.34
N PRO A 33 11.29 -6.36 -1.65
CA PRO A 33 11.03 -5.17 -2.46
C PRO A 33 10.34 -5.48 -3.79
N GLU A 34 10.72 -6.58 -4.44
CA GLU A 34 10.15 -7.05 -5.71
C GLU A 34 8.69 -7.49 -5.56
N GLU A 35 8.36 -8.18 -4.47
CA GLU A 35 6.98 -8.56 -4.16
C GLU A 35 6.09 -7.34 -3.89
N VAL A 36 6.63 -6.35 -3.17
CA VAL A 36 5.94 -5.09 -2.91
C VAL A 36 5.73 -4.32 -4.23
N ASP A 37 6.75 -4.24 -5.07
CA ASP A 37 6.67 -3.54 -6.35
C ASP A 37 5.67 -4.19 -7.31
N ARG A 38 5.65 -5.52 -7.39
CA ARG A 38 4.64 -6.27 -8.17
C ARG A 38 3.21 -5.97 -7.69
N LYS A 39 3.00 -5.94 -6.37
CA LYS A 39 1.70 -5.59 -5.78
C LYS A 39 1.31 -4.15 -6.07
N ARG A 40 2.26 -3.20 -6.04
CA ARG A 40 2.02 -1.80 -6.43
C ARG A 40 1.57 -1.71 -7.88
N HIS A 41 2.25 -2.39 -8.81
CA HIS A 41 1.85 -2.41 -10.22
C HIS A 41 0.42 -2.95 -10.42
N ALA A 42 0.06 -4.03 -9.73
CA ALA A 42 -1.30 -4.59 -9.80
C ALA A 42 -2.37 -3.61 -9.28
N VAL A 43 -2.10 -2.94 -8.15
CA VAL A 43 -3.01 -1.91 -7.61
C VAL A 43 -3.12 -0.73 -8.56
N MET A 44 -2.01 -0.27 -9.14
CA MET A 44 -2.00 0.85 -10.09
C MET A 44 -2.76 0.53 -11.38
N ALA A 45 -2.64 -0.70 -11.91
CA ALA A 45 -3.42 -1.13 -13.07
C ALA A 45 -4.92 -1.07 -12.78
N ARG A 46 -5.34 -1.63 -11.63
CA ARG A 46 -6.74 -1.59 -11.20
C ARG A 46 -7.23 -0.15 -10.99
N LEU A 47 -6.43 0.72 -10.36
CA LEU A 47 -6.81 2.12 -10.17
C LEU A 47 -6.99 2.87 -11.49
N ARG A 48 -6.20 2.54 -12.53
CA ARG A 48 -6.39 3.10 -13.88
C ARG A 48 -7.70 2.66 -14.51
N GLU A 49 -8.07 1.39 -14.39
CA GLU A 49 -9.37 0.88 -14.89
C GLU A 49 -10.54 1.56 -14.19
N ILE A 50 -10.47 1.68 -12.85
CA ILE A 50 -11.48 2.39 -12.06
C ILE A 50 -11.59 3.86 -12.52
N HIS A 51 -10.46 4.53 -12.72
CA HIS A 51 -10.44 5.91 -13.18
C HIS A 51 -11.08 6.07 -14.56
N GLN A 52 -10.79 5.14 -15.48
CA GLN A 52 -11.42 5.13 -16.80
C GLN A 52 -12.94 4.94 -16.70
N LEU A 53 -13.42 4.01 -15.87
CA LEU A 53 -14.85 3.81 -15.62
C LEU A 53 -15.52 5.02 -14.99
N GLN A 54 -14.81 5.76 -14.12
CA GLN A 54 -15.28 7.02 -13.55
C GLN A 54 -15.45 8.10 -14.63
N LEU A 55 -14.49 8.23 -15.55
CA LEU A 55 -14.58 9.17 -16.67
C LEU A 55 -15.75 8.84 -17.61
N GLU A 56 -16.05 7.55 -17.80
CA GLU A 56 -17.19 7.09 -18.59
C GLU A 56 -18.53 7.17 -17.84
N GLY A 57 -18.55 7.55 -16.55
CA GLY A 57 -19.75 7.58 -15.72
C GLY A 57 -20.33 6.20 -15.40
N LYS A 58 -19.56 5.12 -15.63
CA LYS A 58 -19.99 3.71 -15.44
C LYS A 58 -19.52 3.11 -14.12
N TRP A 59 -18.80 3.89 -13.31
CA TRP A 59 -18.28 3.42 -12.03
C TRP A 59 -19.40 3.31 -10.97
N ASN A 60 -19.59 2.11 -10.42
CA ASN A 60 -20.63 1.80 -9.44
C ASN A 60 -20.22 2.04 -7.97
N GLY A 61 -19.03 2.60 -7.72
CA GLY A 61 -18.61 3.01 -6.38
C GLY A 61 -17.94 1.93 -5.51
N GLU A 62 -17.65 0.73 -6.03
CA GLU A 62 -17.10 -0.35 -5.21
C GLU A 62 -15.61 -0.13 -4.85
N VAL A 63 -15.37 0.53 -3.70
CA VAL A 63 -14.02 0.67 -3.13
C VAL A 63 -13.76 -0.50 -2.19
N ARG A 64 -12.98 -1.50 -2.67
CA ARG A 64 -12.63 -2.67 -1.86
C ARG A 64 -11.58 -2.27 -0.80
N ASN A 65 -11.94 -2.43 0.48
CA ASN A 65 -11.02 -2.18 1.60
C ASN A 65 -9.89 -3.24 1.58
N SER A 66 -8.66 -2.77 1.35
CA SER A 66 -7.46 -3.61 1.27
C SER A 66 -7.04 -4.24 2.60
N ARG A 67 -7.69 -3.89 3.73
CA ARG A 67 -7.43 -4.47 5.05
C ARG A 67 -8.27 -5.71 5.38
N THR A 68 -9.29 -6.02 4.56
CA THR A 68 -10.27 -7.09 4.83
C THR A 68 -10.31 -8.16 3.73
N ALA A 69 -9.34 -8.17 2.81
CA ALA A 69 -9.28 -9.11 1.69
C ALA A 69 -8.04 -10.00 1.74
#